data_AF-W4HBE4-F1
#
_entry.id   AF-W4HBE4-F1
#
_cell.length_a   1.000
_cell.length_b   1.000
_cell.length_c   1.000
_cell.angle_alpha   90.00
_cell.angle_beta   90.00
_cell.angle_gamma   90.00
#
_symmetry.space_group_name_H-M   'P 1'
#
loop_
_entity.id
_entity.type
_entity.pdbx_description
1 polymer ?
#
loop_
_entity_poly.entity_id
_entity_poly.type
_entity_poly.pdbx_seq_one_letter_code
_entity_poly.pdbx_strand_id
1 'polypeptide(L)'
;MTTVPGDVGLLEAKLHGASAGEQVVIVDAHNNVIGSSTRAVMKIFNLPHRATYVVVRNSAGLYYVQRRSSTKDYCPGLLEPMAGGVVGFGESYDESAYRELDEEMGIRNTPLTHITTFSYSVHTHHPETCTTNWRLIGMYYIRTSSRHPCSFGEACTIACTMDR
;
A
#
# COMPACT_ATOMS: atom_id res chain seq x y z
N MET A 1 -35.80 -6.74 16.05
CA MET A 1 -34.51 -7.18 15.46
C MET A 1 -34.25 -6.33 14.24
N THR A 2 -33.64 -5.16 14.43
CA THR A 2 -33.29 -4.23 13.35
C THR A 2 -31.87 -4.53 12.91
N THR A 3 -31.72 -5.05 11.70
CA THR A 3 -30.42 -5.18 11.03
C THR A 3 -29.81 -3.80 10.82
N VAL A 4 -28.55 -3.62 11.21
CA VAL A 4 -27.81 -2.38 11.00
C VAL A 4 -27.54 -2.25 9.49
N PRO A 5 -28.06 -1.26 8.76
CA PRO A 5 -27.94 -1.19 7.30
C PRO A 5 -26.54 -0.78 6.77
N GLY A 6 -25.51 -0.77 7.61
CA GLY A 6 -24.18 -0.22 7.28
C GLY A 6 -23.10 -1.23 6.86
N ASP A 7 -23.18 -2.48 7.31
CA ASP A 7 -22.05 -3.42 7.16
C ASP A 7 -22.04 -4.19 5.83
N VAL A 8 -23.20 -4.43 5.23
CA VAL A 8 -23.30 -5.26 4.01
C VAL A 8 -22.62 -4.58 2.83
N GLY A 9 -22.84 -3.27 2.62
CA GLY A 9 -22.26 -2.55 1.49
C GLY A 9 -20.72 -2.49 1.53
N LEU A 10 -20.13 -2.34 2.72
CA LEU A 10 -18.67 -2.34 2.88
C LEU A 10 -18.08 -3.75 2.69
N LEU A 11 -18.80 -4.78 3.13
CA LEU A 11 -18.38 -6.17 2.94
C LEU A 11 -18.40 -6.55 1.46
N GLU A 12 -19.49 -6.23 0.74
CA GLU A 12 -19.62 -6.42 -0.71
C GLU A 12 -18.49 -5.71 -1.47
N ALA A 13 -18.18 -4.46 -1.11
CA ALA A 13 -17.08 -3.72 -1.73
C ALA A 13 -15.70 -4.40 -1.52
N LYS A 14 -15.45 -5.00 -0.35
CA LYS A 14 -14.22 -5.75 -0.08
C LYS A 14 -14.16 -7.07 -0.85
N LEU A 15 -15.28 -7.76 -0.99
CA LEU A 15 -15.37 -9.06 -1.67
C LEU A 15 -15.26 -8.93 -3.20
N HIS A 16 -15.73 -7.82 -3.77
CA HIS A 16 -15.79 -7.61 -5.22
C HIS A 16 -14.80 -6.57 -5.76
N GLY A 17 -13.91 -6.04 -4.90
CA GLY A 17 -12.83 -5.17 -5.35
C GLY A 17 -11.93 -5.83 -6.39
N ALA A 18 -11.35 -5.06 -7.31
CA ALA A 18 -10.56 -5.58 -8.43
C ALA A 18 -9.41 -6.54 -8.00
N SER A 19 -8.87 -6.31 -6.80
CA SER A 19 -7.78 -7.10 -6.21
C SER A 19 -8.24 -8.17 -5.21
N ALA A 20 -9.56 -8.38 -5.04
CA ALA A 20 -10.11 -9.21 -3.97
C ALA A 20 -9.57 -10.64 -3.94
N GLY A 21 -9.32 -11.22 -5.12
CA GLY A 21 -8.84 -12.59 -5.30
C GLY A 21 -7.32 -12.77 -5.21
N GLU A 22 -6.53 -11.70 -5.14
CA GLU A 22 -5.07 -11.78 -5.06
C GLU A 22 -4.62 -12.58 -3.84
N GLN A 23 -3.67 -13.50 -4.02
CA GLN A 23 -3.09 -14.27 -2.92
C GLN A 23 -2.00 -13.45 -2.22
N VAL A 24 -2.18 -13.22 -0.93
CA VAL A 24 -1.28 -12.41 -0.10
C VAL A 24 -0.65 -13.25 1.00
N VAL A 25 0.56 -12.88 1.41
CA VAL A 25 1.28 -13.59 2.48
C VAL A 25 0.68 -13.28 3.85
N ILE A 26 0.42 -14.34 4.63
CA ILE A 26 -0.02 -14.24 6.03
C ILE A 26 1.13 -14.62 6.95
N VAL A 27 1.32 -13.84 8.01
CA VAL A 27 2.45 -13.98 8.93
C VAL A 27 2.03 -14.07 10.40
N ASP A 28 2.91 -14.56 11.26
CA ASP A 28 2.73 -14.44 12.71
C ASP A 28 3.30 -13.11 13.26
N ALA A 29 3.25 -12.95 14.59
CA ALA A 29 3.79 -11.77 15.29
C ALA A 29 5.31 -11.60 15.18
N HIS A 30 6.02 -12.65 14.78
CA HIS A 30 7.47 -12.67 14.62
C HIS A 30 7.90 -12.55 13.15
N ASN A 31 6.97 -12.19 12.26
CA ASN A 31 7.20 -12.10 10.81
C ASN A 31 7.48 -13.45 10.14
N ASN A 32 7.14 -14.58 10.75
CA ASN A 32 7.25 -15.87 10.09
C ASN A 32 6.04 -16.09 9.17
N VAL A 33 6.27 -16.61 7.97
CA VAL A 33 5.19 -16.95 7.05
C VAL A 33 4.44 -18.17 7.58
N ILE A 34 3.12 -18.04 7.74
CA ILE A 34 2.24 -19.13 8.21
C ILE A 34 1.26 -19.61 7.13
N GLY A 35 1.19 -18.91 5.99
CA GLY A 35 0.39 -19.33 4.85
C GLY A 35 0.04 -18.18 3.91
N SER A 36 -1.04 -18.36 3.15
CA SER A 36 -1.63 -17.36 2.26
C SER A 36 -3.12 -17.17 2.54
N SER A 37 -3.66 -16.06 2.05
CA SER A 37 -5.10 -15.82 2.00
C SER A 37 -5.45 -14.97 0.79
N THR A 38 -6.72 -14.94 0.39
CA THR A 38 -7.15 -13.91 -0.57
C THR A 38 -7.09 -12.55 0.10
N ARG A 39 -6.80 -11.51 -0.69
CA ARG A 39 -6.73 -10.13 -0.20
C ARG A 39 -8.04 -9.68 0.45
N ALA A 40 -9.18 -10.13 -0.07
CA ALA A 40 -10.49 -9.87 0.53
C ALA A 40 -10.61 -10.49 1.92
N VAL A 41 -10.29 -11.78 2.08
CA VAL A 41 -10.34 -12.47 3.38
C VAL A 41 -9.37 -11.82 4.37
N MET A 42 -8.14 -11.51 3.94
CA MET A 42 -7.18 -10.76 4.76
C MET A 42 -7.77 -9.42 5.25
N LYS A 43 -8.44 -8.64 4.40
CA LYS A 43 -9.05 -7.35 4.77
C LYS A 43 -10.30 -7.48 5.63
N ILE A 44 -11.07 -8.55 5.48
CA ILE A 44 -12.30 -8.81 6.25
C ILE A 44 -11.97 -9.25 7.66
N PHE A 45 -11.06 -10.22 7.79
CA PHE A 45 -10.66 -10.78 9.08
C PHE A 45 -9.46 -10.07 9.71
N ASN A 46 -8.96 -9.00 9.06
CA ASN A 46 -7.81 -8.24 9.50
C ASN A 46 -6.60 -9.13 9.82
N LEU A 47 -6.28 -10.01 8.87
CA LEU A 47 -5.20 -10.97 9.06
C LEU A 47 -3.83 -10.26 9.01
N PRO A 48 -2.89 -10.65 9.88
CA PRO A 48 -1.49 -10.27 9.79
C PRO A 48 -0.89 -10.50 8.40
N HIS A 49 -0.38 -9.44 7.77
CA HIS A 49 0.22 -9.53 6.44
C HIS A 49 1.42 -8.61 6.30
N ARG A 50 2.16 -8.78 5.20
CA ARG A 50 3.27 -7.91 4.83
C ARG A 50 2.83 -6.87 3.80
N ALA A 51 3.42 -5.69 3.86
CA ALA A 51 3.23 -4.61 2.90
C ALA A 51 4.57 -3.91 2.63
N THR A 52 4.67 -3.24 1.49
CA THR A 52 5.82 -2.42 1.10
C THR A 52 5.39 -0.98 0.87
N TYR A 53 6.28 -0.05 1.17
CA TYR A 53 6.12 1.36 0.84
C TYR A 53 7.42 1.95 0.33
N VAL A 54 7.34 2.75 -0.72
CA VAL A 54 8.48 3.38 -1.38
C VAL A 54 8.29 4.90 -1.36
N VAL A 55 9.21 5.58 -0.69
CA VAL A 55 9.34 7.04 -0.73
C VAL A 55 10.16 7.43 -1.96
N VAL A 56 9.56 8.23 -2.85
CA VAL A 56 10.23 8.70 -4.07
C VAL A 56 10.58 10.16 -3.95
N ARG A 57 11.86 10.49 -4.14
CA ARG A 57 12.37 11.86 -4.16
C ARG A 57 13.00 12.19 -5.51
N ASN A 58 12.67 13.36 -6.08
CA ASN A 58 13.27 13.81 -7.34
C ASN A 58 14.62 14.54 -7.15
N SER A 59 15.27 14.84 -8.27
CA SER A 59 16.55 15.56 -8.31
C SER A 59 16.46 17.01 -7.83
N ALA A 60 15.26 17.61 -7.79
CA ALA A 60 15.01 18.92 -7.18
C ALA A 60 14.79 18.83 -5.66
N GLY A 61 14.85 17.65 -5.07
CA GLY A 61 14.69 17.43 -3.64
C GLY A 61 13.24 17.34 -3.15
N LEU A 62 12.26 17.33 -4.07
CA LEU A 62 10.83 17.20 -3.77
C LEU A 62 10.40 15.73 -3.68
N TYR A 63 9.38 15.47 -2.86
CA TYR A 63 8.78 14.14 -2.71
C TYR A 63 7.53 14.00 -3.57
N TYR A 64 7.31 12.80 -4.11
CA TYR A 64 6.07 12.47 -4.80
C TYR A 64 4.99 12.07 -3.80
N VAL A 65 3.79 12.60 -4.00
CA VAL A 65 2.57 12.20 -3.32
C VAL A 65 1.59 11.82 -4.40
N GLN A 66 0.94 10.67 -4.24
CA GLN A 66 -0.06 10.18 -5.17
C GLN A 66 -1.46 10.45 -4.64
N ARG A 67 -2.39 10.77 -5.53
CA ARG A 67 -3.81 10.71 -5.21
C ARG A 67 -4.30 9.32 -5.56
N ARG A 68 -4.83 8.58 -4.57
CA ARG A 68 -5.36 7.23 -4.77
C ARG A 68 -6.49 7.26 -5.79
N SER A 69 -6.49 6.30 -6.72
CA SER A 69 -7.57 6.13 -7.69
C SER A 69 -8.94 6.03 -7.01
N SER A 70 -9.97 6.59 -7.64
CA SER A 70 -11.37 6.45 -7.21
C SER A 70 -11.86 5.00 -7.21
N THR A 71 -11.17 4.12 -7.94
CA THR A 71 -11.50 2.70 -8.05
C THR A 71 -10.84 1.81 -6.99
N LYS A 72 -9.93 2.35 -6.15
CA LYS A 72 -9.36 1.57 -5.05
C LYS A 72 -10.47 1.28 -4.03
N ASP A 73 -10.56 0.02 -3.62
CA ASP A 73 -11.53 -0.48 -2.64
C ASP A 73 -11.32 0.06 -1.22
N TYR A 74 -10.18 0.71 -1.00
CA TYR A 74 -9.81 1.32 0.25
C TYR A 74 -9.31 2.74 0.03
N CYS A 75 -9.97 3.70 0.66
CA CYS A 75 -9.58 5.11 0.67
C CYS A 75 -9.40 5.76 -0.71
N PRO A 76 -10.43 5.68 -1.57
CA PRO A 76 -10.39 6.30 -2.89
C PRO A 76 -10.23 7.82 -2.78
N GLY A 77 -9.41 8.42 -3.65
CA GLY A 77 -9.25 9.87 -3.78
C GLY A 77 -8.37 10.55 -2.73
N LEU A 78 -7.93 9.85 -1.67
CA LEU A 78 -7.04 10.41 -0.65
C LEU A 78 -5.59 10.51 -1.14
N LEU A 79 -4.82 11.40 -0.51
CA LEU A 79 -3.39 11.51 -0.76
C LEU A 79 -2.62 10.42 -0.02
N GLU A 80 -1.67 9.82 -0.70
CA GLU A 80 -0.76 8.81 -0.18
C GLU A 80 0.69 9.24 -0.49
N PRO A 81 1.55 9.38 0.52
CA PRO A 81 2.89 9.94 0.32
C PRO A 81 3.92 8.93 -0.21
N MET A 82 3.50 7.69 -0.51
CA MET A 82 4.36 6.58 -0.88
C MET A 82 3.66 5.71 -1.94
N ALA A 83 4.41 5.18 -2.90
CA ALA A 83 3.93 4.05 -3.70
C ALA A 83 3.99 2.78 -2.83
N GLY A 84 3.12 1.81 -3.06
CA GLY A 84 3.20 0.55 -2.33
C GLY A 84 1.91 -0.24 -2.23
N GLY A 85 2.03 -1.42 -1.65
CA GLY A 85 0.90 -2.33 -1.55
C GLY A 85 1.19 -3.56 -0.71
N VAL A 86 0.32 -4.55 -0.87
CA VAL A 86 0.37 -5.79 -0.08
C VAL A 86 1.34 -6.75 -0.78
N VAL A 87 2.18 -7.41 0.02
CA VAL A 87 3.11 -8.42 -0.51
C VAL A 87 2.34 -9.69 -0.86
N GLY A 88 2.53 -10.17 -2.08
CA GLY A 88 1.96 -11.42 -2.58
C GLY A 88 2.50 -12.65 -1.84
N PHE A 89 1.77 -13.76 -1.89
CA PHE A 89 2.30 -15.01 -1.36
C PHE A 89 3.46 -15.53 -2.21
N GLY A 90 4.61 -15.81 -1.57
CA GLY A 90 5.86 -16.19 -2.25
C GLY A 90 6.67 -14.99 -2.77
N GLU A 91 6.17 -13.77 -2.64
CA GLU A 91 6.86 -12.53 -3.01
C GLU A 91 7.73 -12.04 -1.84
N SER A 92 8.95 -11.63 -2.13
CA SER A 92 9.80 -10.91 -1.17
C SER A 92 9.38 -9.45 -1.03
N TYR A 93 9.86 -8.77 0.03
CA TYR A 93 9.63 -7.33 0.16
C TYR A 93 10.24 -6.54 -1.01
N ASP A 94 11.42 -6.95 -1.49
CA ASP A 94 12.09 -6.24 -2.59
C ASP A 94 11.28 -6.37 -3.89
N GLU A 95 10.85 -7.59 -4.24
CA GLU A 95 10.03 -7.83 -5.43
C GLU A 95 8.71 -7.05 -5.38
N SER A 96 8.03 -7.06 -4.23
CA SER A 96 6.81 -6.29 -4.02
C SER A 96 7.05 -4.79 -4.18
N ALA A 97 8.13 -4.26 -3.60
CA ALA A 97 8.46 -2.83 -3.68
C ALA A 97 8.75 -2.39 -5.13
N TYR A 98 9.45 -3.22 -5.91
CA TYR A 98 9.67 -2.95 -7.33
C TYR A 98 8.38 -3.03 -8.15
N ARG A 99 7.55 -4.05 -7.92
CA ARG A 99 6.28 -4.23 -8.63
C ARG A 99 5.34 -3.06 -8.39
N GLU A 100 5.08 -2.69 -7.13
CA GLU A 100 4.16 -1.61 -6.79
C GLU A 100 4.67 -0.26 -7.29
N LEU A 101 5.98 -0.02 -7.22
CA LEU A 101 6.58 1.19 -7.77
C LEU A 101 6.41 1.30 -9.29
N ASP A 102 6.50 0.18 -9.99
CA ASP A 102 6.24 0.14 -11.43
C ASP A 102 4.75 0.34 -11.75
N GLU A 103 3.86 -0.37 -11.07
CA GLU A 103 2.42 -0.29 -11.29
C GLU A 103 1.86 1.12 -11.01
N GLU A 104 2.32 1.78 -9.95
CA GLU A 104 1.78 3.08 -9.53
C GLU A 104 2.51 4.27 -10.14
N MET A 105 3.81 4.16 -10.46
CA MET A 105 4.62 5.29 -10.95
C MET A 105 5.38 5.03 -12.26
N GLY A 106 5.38 3.79 -12.77
CA GLY A 106 6.11 3.40 -13.98
C GLY A 106 7.64 3.42 -13.83
N ILE A 107 8.15 3.50 -12.60
CA ILE A 107 9.59 3.57 -12.33
C ILE A 107 10.15 2.15 -12.27
N ARG A 108 11.03 1.85 -13.21
CA ARG A 108 11.68 0.54 -13.37
C ARG A 108 13.20 0.67 -13.25
N ASN A 109 13.87 -0.45 -13.02
CA ASN A 109 15.34 -0.60 -13.14
C ASN A 109 16.16 0.41 -12.33
N THR A 110 15.63 0.92 -11.22
CA THR A 110 16.34 1.87 -10.36
C THR A 110 16.49 1.25 -8.97
N PRO A 111 17.73 1.13 -8.43
CA PRO A 111 17.96 0.48 -7.14
C PRO A 111 17.16 1.13 -6.01
N LEU A 112 16.43 0.30 -5.26
CA LEU A 112 15.77 0.71 -4.03
C LEU A 112 16.70 0.56 -2.83
N THR A 113 16.69 1.55 -1.94
CA THR A 113 17.37 1.46 -0.65
C THR A 113 16.35 1.03 0.40
N HIS A 114 16.53 -0.14 1.01
CA HIS A 114 15.77 -0.53 2.20
C HIS A 114 16.14 0.40 3.36
N ILE A 115 15.13 0.98 4.00
CA ILE A 115 15.31 1.88 5.16
C ILE A 115 15.16 1.08 6.44
N THR A 116 14.04 0.38 6.59
CA THR A 116 13.70 -0.36 7.80
C THR A 116 12.49 -1.27 7.56
N THR A 117 12.27 -2.21 8.48
CA THR A 117 11.05 -3.00 8.57
C THR A 117 10.43 -2.83 9.95
N PHE A 118 9.15 -2.49 10.02
CA PHE A 118 8.44 -2.26 11.29
C PHE A 118 7.03 -2.84 11.28
N SER A 119 6.52 -3.18 12.47
CA SER A 119 5.12 -3.56 12.63
C SER A 119 4.26 -2.33 12.87
N TYR A 120 3.09 -2.31 12.24
CA TYR A 120 2.07 -1.30 12.45
C TYR A 120 0.73 -1.97 12.75
N SER A 121 0.15 -1.62 13.89
CA SER A 121 -1.15 -2.12 14.29
C SER A 121 -1.98 -1.04 14.96
N VAL A 122 -3.26 -0.97 14.60
CA VAL A 122 -4.21 -0.06 15.23
C VAL A 122 -5.29 -0.90 15.90
N HIS A 123 -5.47 -0.75 17.20
CA HIS A 123 -6.46 -1.53 17.94
C HIS A 123 -7.90 -1.02 17.73
N THR A 124 -8.06 0.20 17.23
CA THR A 124 -9.34 0.85 16.98
C THR A 124 -9.47 1.19 15.49
N HIS A 125 -10.48 0.63 14.82
CA HIS A 125 -10.79 1.02 13.46
C HIS A 125 -11.34 2.46 13.50
N HIS A 126 -10.54 3.45 13.11
CA HIS A 126 -11.02 4.80 12.94
C HIS A 126 -11.63 4.89 11.53
N PRO A 127 -12.94 5.18 11.38
CA PRO A 127 -13.57 5.25 10.05
C PRO A 127 -12.94 6.32 9.15
N GLU A 128 -12.21 7.27 9.75
CA GLU A 128 -11.55 8.38 9.06
C GLU A 128 -10.07 8.12 8.74
N THR A 129 -9.46 7.06 9.29
CA THR A 129 -8.06 6.74 9.01
C THR A 129 -7.92 5.55 8.07
N CYS A 130 -7.19 5.79 6.99
CA CYS A 130 -6.92 4.83 5.93
C CYS A 130 -5.78 3.86 6.28
N THR A 131 -5.93 3.22 7.42
CA THR A 131 -5.03 2.21 7.97
C THR A 131 -5.76 0.89 8.18
N THR A 132 -5.30 -0.20 7.55
CA THR A 132 -5.69 -1.55 8.01
C THR A 132 -4.87 -1.92 9.23
N ASN A 133 -5.43 -2.75 10.09
CA ASN A 133 -5.09 -2.74 11.51
C ASN A 133 -3.92 -3.66 11.90
N TRP A 134 -3.35 -4.47 11.01
CA TRP A 134 -2.16 -5.29 11.34
C TRP A 134 -1.26 -5.56 10.12
N ARG A 135 -0.08 -4.91 10.08
CA ARG A 135 0.89 -5.03 8.98
C ARG A 135 2.32 -5.11 9.50
N LEU A 136 3.16 -5.85 8.77
CA LEU A 136 4.60 -5.65 8.78
C LEU A 136 5.00 -4.94 7.50
N ILE A 137 5.69 -3.81 7.65
CA ILE A 137 5.95 -2.86 6.59
C ILE A 137 7.44 -2.85 6.29
N GLY A 138 7.81 -3.18 5.05
CA GLY A 138 9.13 -2.89 4.48
C GLY A 138 9.13 -1.48 3.87
N MET A 139 9.96 -0.59 4.41
CA MET A 139 10.08 0.78 3.93
C MET A 139 11.31 0.95 3.04
N TYR A 140 11.11 1.56 1.88
CA TYR A 140 12.13 1.78 0.86
C TYR A 140 12.21 3.23 0.44
N TYR A 141 13.36 3.58 -0.12
CA TYR A 141 13.64 4.92 -0.62
C TYR A 141 14.35 4.88 -1.98
N ILE A 142 14.01 5.84 -2.82
CA ILE A 142 14.63 6.03 -4.13
C ILE A 142 14.82 7.51 -4.45
N ARG A 143 15.96 7.84 -5.06
CA ARG A 143 16.19 9.13 -5.72
C ARG A 143 16.09 8.93 -7.23
N THR A 144 15.08 9.55 -7.85
CA THR A 144 14.99 9.59 -9.30
C THR A 144 15.80 10.76 -9.86
N SER A 145 16.47 10.54 -10.98
CA SER A 145 17.17 11.59 -11.74
C SER A 145 16.20 12.53 -12.46
N SER A 146 14.99 12.06 -12.76
CA SER A 146 13.99 12.82 -13.50
C SER A 146 13.20 13.78 -12.60
N ARG A 147 12.81 14.94 -13.16
CA ARG A 147 11.88 15.89 -12.51
C ARG A 147 10.42 15.42 -12.56
N HIS A 148 10.09 14.47 -13.44
CA HIS A 148 8.75 13.92 -13.68
C HIS A 148 8.87 12.44 -14.09
N PRO A 149 8.92 11.48 -13.15
CA PRO A 149 9.11 10.08 -13.44
C PRO A 149 7.82 9.41 -13.91
N CYS A 150 6.66 10.01 -13.60
CA CYS A 150 5.35 9.42 -13.91
C CYS A 150 5.06 9.62 -15.41
N SER A 151 5.00 8.51 -16.15
CA SER A 151 4.73 8.47 -17.60
C SER A 151 3.25 8.19 -17.94
N PHE A 152 2.38 8.04 -16.93
CA PHE A 152 0.96 7.75 -17.08
C PHE A 152 0.07 8.72 -16.28
N GLY A 153 -1.12 9.00 -16.82
CA GLY A 153 -1.99 10.13 -16.49
C GLY A 153 -2.38 10.34 -15.02
N GLU A 154 -2.64 11.62 -14.72
CA GLU A 154 -3.44 12.22 -13.65
C GLU A 154 -3.11 12.01 -12.16
N ALA A 155 -2.28 11.05 -11.72
CA ALA A 155 -2.20 10.73 -10.28
C ALA A 155 -0.95 11.23 -9.49
N CYS A 156 0.13 11.69 -10.13
CA CYS A 156 1.30 12.24 -9.43
C CYS A 156 1.17 13.76 -9.24
N THR A 157 0.68 14.21 -8.08
CA THR A 157 0.79 15.63 -7.72
C THR A 157 2.15 15.84 -7.05
N ILE A 158 3.07 16.53 -7.74
CA ILE A 158 4.27 17.06 -7.09
C ILE A 158 3.79 18.13 -6.11
N ALA A 159 3.97 17.90 -4.81
CA ALA A 159 4.18 18.97 -3.83
C ALA A 159 4.39 18.36 -2.45
N CYS A 160 5.64 18.32 -1.99
CA CYS A 160 5.99 18.81 -0.66
C CYS A 160 7.52 18.88 -0.53
N THR A 161 8.00 20.03 -0.05
CA THR A 161 9.31 20.16 0.60
C THR A 161 9.12 19.76 2.06
N MET A 162 9.83 18.74 2.55
CA MET A 162 10.03 18.64 4.00
C MET A 162 11.11 19.66 4.35
N ASP A 163 10.72 20.80 4.93
CA ASP A 163 11.70 21.69 5.56
C ASP A 163 12.41 20.92 6.68
N ARG A 164 13.73 21.07 6.75
CA ARG A 164 14.58 20.41 7.74
C ARG A 164 14.42 21.01 9.12
#